data_AF-A0A9E0A2G5-F1
#
_entry.id   AF-A0A9E0A2G5-F1
#
_cell.length_a   1.000
_cell.length_b   1.000
_cell.length_c   1.000
_cell.angle_alpha   90.00
_cell.angle_beta   90.00
_cell.angle_gamma   90.00
#
_symmetry.space_group_name_H-M   'P 1'
#
loop_
_entity.id
_entity.type
_entity.pdbx_description
1 polymer ?
#
loop_
_entity_poly.entity_id
_entity_poly.type
_entity_poly.pdbx_seq_one_letter_code
_entity_poly.pdbx_strand_id
1 'polypeptide(L)'
;MKPPQNRRVFVVGYGAATPLGATFAETWRRAVRGEAGFRKVTRCKVESACDVVGEIPDWFPLELDFTDAKEVYNWNAAFVILTMAVCKEALENAGVTMEASIAPRTACLIGSALNGSDAYRAAMHDLEHRGPLRVSPYLLPNLCANLPSGKAGMLLKFTGPIFSPEGACASGNHAIGIGARMIRDGDCDFVLAGGADAPILPELIHGFANMNATIKVHAGDRAAGDPAQASRPFSIDRRGFVLSEGAGVVVLAAEEVIKAHGLEPRAEVLGVGWTSDAHHYTSPNPATIIRAIRETIEDAGLTASDIQYVNAHGTSTAKGDRTEVKCLREIFGRSLEKIPVSSN
;
A
#
# COMPACT_ATOMS: atom_id res chain seq x y z
N MET A 1 -12.60 16.16 -24.45
CA MET A 1 -11.62 16.35 -23.36
C MET A 1 -10.50 17.25 -23.87
N LYS A 2 -9.79 17.97 -22.99
CA LYS A 2 -8.62 18.76 -23.40
C LYS A 2 -7.49 17.81 -23.86
N PRO A 3 -6.58 18.25 -24.75
CA PRO A 3 -5.40 17.47 -25.07
C PRO A 3 -4.52 17.30 -23.82
N PRO A 4 -3.83 16.16 -23.66
CA PRO A 4 -2.92 15.95 -22.54
C PRO A 4 -1.75 16.94 -22.60
N GLN A 5 -1.33 17.42 -21.43
CA GLN A 5 -0.24 18.39 -21.33
C GLN A 5 1.15 17.75 -21.34
N ASN A 6 1.23 16.41 -21.18
CA ASN A 6 2.48 15.65 -21.12
C ASN A 6 3.47 16.17 -20.06
N ARG A 7 2.93 16.60 -18.92
CA ARG A 7 3.74 17.14 -17.81
C ARG A 7 4.58 16.03 -17.18
N ARG A 8 5.82 16.37 -16.81
CA ARG A 8 6.69 15.47 -16.03
C ARG A 8 6.20 15.40 -14.58
N VAL A 9 6.30 14.22 -13.98
CA VAL A 9 5.73 13.91 -12.67
C VAL A 9 6.82 13.45 -11.72
N PHE A 10 6.91 14.11 -10.57
CA PHE A 10 7.96 13.85 -9.60
C PHE A 10 7.39 13.46 -8.24
N VAL A 11 8.08 12.58 -7.54
CA VAL A 11 7.88 12.35 -6.11
C VAL A 11 8.61 13.45 -5.35
N VAL A 12 7.91 14.19 -4.49
CA VAL A 12 8.49 15.28 -3.67
C VAL A 12 8.41 15.01 -2.17
N GLY A 13 7.57 14.07 -1.74
CA GLY A 13 7.54 13.61 -0.35
C GLY A 13 6.92 12.23 -0.21
N TYR A 14 7.02 11.68 0.99
CA TYR A 14 6.59 10.32 1.30
C TYR A 14 6.29 10.16 2.79
N GLY A 15 5.39 9.24 3.10
CA GLY A 15 5.07 8.80 4.46
C GLY A 15 4.79 7.30 4.45
N ALA A 16 5.03 6.63 5.58
CA ALA A 16 4.74 5.22 5.71
C ALA A 16 4.56 4.79 7.17
N ALA A 17 3.65 3.85 7.40
CA ALA A 17 3.54 3.11 8.64
C ALA A 17 3.47 1.62 8.31
N THR A 18 4.39 0.84 8.84
CA THR A 18 4.61 -0.56 8.46
C THR A 18 4.90 -1.41 9.70
N PRO A 19 5.02 -2.74 9.57
CA PRO A 19 5.46 -3.58 10.68
C PRO A 19 6.87 -3.26 11.19
N LEU A 20 7.67 -2.50 10.42
CA LEU A 20 8.98 -2.01 10.85
C LEU A 20 8.89 -0.70 11.64
N GLY A 21 7.81 0.07 11.58
CA GLY A 21 7.70 1.32 12.32
C GLY A 21 6.45 2.12 11.98
N ALA A 22 5.99 2.95 12.91
CA ALA A 22 4.83 3.82 12.70
C ALA A 22 5.11 5.06 11.83
N THR A 23 6.37 5.27 11.40
CA THR A 23 6.80 6.39 10.54
C THR A 23 7.71 5.88 9.42
N PHE A 24 7.85 6.68 8.37
CA PHE A 24 8.75 6.37 7.26
C PHE A 24 10.20 6.29 7.73
N ALA A 25 10.62 7.25 8.57
CA ALA A 25 12.00 7.30 9.06
C ALA A 25 12.39 6.02 9.82
N GLU A 26 11.49 5.52 10.66
CA GLU A 26 11.72 4.28 11.42
C GLU A 26 11.67 3.04 10.52
N THR A 27 10.66 2.98 9.65
CA THR A 27 10.52 1.91 8.65
C THR A 27 11.78 1.79 7.80
N TRP A 28 12.25 2.91 7.23
CA TRP A 28 13.42 2.93 6.36
C TRP A 28 14.70 2.54 7.10
N ARG A 29 14.92 3.11 8.30
CA ARG A 29 16.10 2.82 9.14
C ARG A 29 16.23 1.32 9.46
N ARG A 30 15.12 0.64 9.71
CA ARG A 30 15.11 -0.81 10.03
C ARG A 30 15.17 -1.66 8.76
N ALA A 31 14.50 -1.26 7.69
CA ALA A 31 14.55 -1.95 6.40
C ALA A 31 15.99 -2.02 5.84
N VAL A 32 16.73 -0.90 5.85
CA VAL A 32 18.12 -0.88 5.35
C VAL A 32 19.09 -1.72 6.20
N ARG A 33 18.70 -2.08 7.43
CA ARG A 33 19.45 -2.99 8.31
C ARG A 33 19.08 -4.46 8.11
N GLY A 34 18.13 -4.76 7.22
CA GLY A 34 17.64 -6.11 6.99
C GLY A 34 16.79 -6.66 8.15
N GLU A 35 16.20 -5.77 8.96
CA GLU A 35 15.29 -6.18 10.02
C GLU A 35 13.93 -6.58 9.43
N ALA A 36 13.22 -7.50 10.12
CA ALA A 36 11.86 -7.89 9.74
C ALA A 36 10.86 -7.58 10.87
N GLY A 37 9.67 -7.12 10.49
CA GLY A 37 8.63 -6.63 11.42
C GLY A 37 7.62 -7.68 11.87
N PHE A 38 7.85 -8.96 11.57
CA PHE A 38 6.87 -10.04 11.79
C PHE A 38 6.91 -10.57 13.22
N ARG A 39 5.73 -10.87 13.77
CA ARG A 39 5.53 -11.31 15.16
C ARG A 39 4.32 -12.21 15.28
N LYS A 40 4.16 -12.87 16.43
CA LYS A 40 2.91 -13.56 16.76
C LYS A 40 1.79 -12.53 16.90
N VAL A 41 0.61 -12.83 16.37
CA VAL A 41 -0.55 -11.94 16.40
C VAL A 41 -0.89 -11.54 17.83
N THR A 42 -1.07 -10.24 18.04
CA THR A 42 -1.44 -9.64 19.33
C THR A 42 -2.74 -8.84 19.25
N ARG A 43 -3.12 -8.35 18.05
CA ARG A 43 -4.33 -7.54 17.84
C ARG A 43 -5.64 -8.32 18.06
N CYS A 44 -5.61 -9.64 17.90
CA CYS A 44 -6.76 -10.49 18.12
C CYS A 44 -6.37 -11.90 18.58
N LYS A 45 -7.30 -12.62 19.21
CA LYS A 45 -7.13 -14.04 19.53
C LYS A 45 -7.41 -14.87 18.28
N VAL A 46 -6.45 -15.71 17.89
CA VAL A 46 -6.57 -16.66 16.78
C VAL A 46 -5.99 -18.01 17.18
N GLU A 47 -6.72 -19.09 16.90
CA GLU A 47 -6.22 -20.46 17.05
C GLU A 47 -5.91 -21.01 15.65
N SER A 48 -4.72 -20.70 15.15
CA SER A 48 -4.27 -21.05 13.79
C SER A 48 -2.76 -21.23 13.73
N ALA A 49 -2.29 -22.07 12.80
CA ALA A 49 -0.86 -22.14 12.46
C ALA A 49 -0.40 -20.92 11.63
N CYS A 50 -1.33 -20.09 11.15
CA CYS A 50 -1.07 -18.85 10.43
C CYS A 50 -1.15 -17.63 11.37
N ASP A 51 -0.53 -17.72 12.55
CA ASP A 51 -0.61 -16.71 13.61
C ASP A 51 0.62 -15.80 13.69
N VAL A 52 1.50 -15.85 12.68
CA VAL A 52 2.56 -14.85 12.46
C VAL A 52 2.05 -13.81 11.47
N VAL A 53 2.14 -12.54 11.86
CA VAL A 53 1.62 -11.38 11.14
C VAL A 53 2.60 -10.21 11.20
N GLY A 54 2.39 -9.19 10.37
CA GLY A 54 3.04 -7.88 10.50
C GLY A 54 2.08 -6.86 11.11
N GLU A 55 2.34 -6.44 12.34
CA GLU A 55 1.56 -5.38 13.04
C GLU A 55 2.40 -4.11 13.13
N ILE A 56 1.78 -2.94 12.92
CA ILE A 56 2.49 -1.67 13.13
C ILE A 56 2.81 -1.56 14.63
N PRO A 57 4.11 -1.46 15.00
CA PRO A 57 4.51 -1.31 16.40
C PRO A 57 4.07 0.04 16.93
N ASP A 58 3.71 0.09 18.22
CA ASP A 58 3.44 1.32 18.96
C ASP A 58 2.40 2.25 18.29
N TRP A 59 1.45 1.65 17.57
CA TRP A 59 0.36 2.38 16.91
C TRP A 59 -0.81 2.63 17.86
N PHE A 60 -0.92 3.87 18.33
CA PHE A 60 -1.95 4.34 19.24
C PHE A 60 -2.71 5.54 18.64
N PRO A 61 -3.83 5.31 17.94
CA PRO A 61 -4.59 6.38 17.29
C PRO A 61 -4.94 7.55 18.20
N LEU A 62 -5.27 7.30 19.48
CA LEU A 62 -5.63 8.34 20.46
C LEU A 62 -4.48 9.30 20.84
N GLU A 63 -3.23 8.93 20.54
CA GLU A 63 -2.07 9.77 20.84
C GLU A 63 -1.72 10.72 19.69
N LEU A 64 -2.42 10.62 18.55
CA LEU A 64 -2.22 11.51 17.41
C LEU A 64 -2.80 12.90 17.69
N ASP A 65 -2.05 13.93 17.31
CA ASP A 65 -2.35 15.35 17.58
C ASP A 65 -3.64 15.88 16.92
N PHE A 66 -4.21 15.13 15.98
CA PHE A 66 -5.45 15.47 15.27
C PHE A 66 -6.64 14.57 15.63
N THR A 67 -6.52 13.70 16.63
CA THR A 67 -7.59 12.79 17.05
C THR A 67 -8.02 13.01 18.48
N ASP A 68 -9.25 12.59 18.79
CA ASP A 68 -9.76 12.48 20.14
C ASP A 68 -10.56 11.16 20.30
N ALA A 69 -11.08 10.90 21.50
CA ALA A 69 -11.85 9.69 21.77
C ALA A 69 -13.10 9.56 20.88
N LYS A 70 -13.73 10.67 20.50
CA LYS A 70 -14.91 10.67 19.64
C LYS A 70 -14.54 10.35 18.20
N GLU A 71 -13.44 10.90 17.71
CA GLU A 71 -12.90 10.67 16.37
C GLU A 71 -12.51 9.20 16.19
N VAL A 72 -11.73 8.64 17.13
CA VAL A 72 -11.35 7.21 17.10
C VAL A 72 -12.56 6.29 17.23
N TYR A 73 -13.56 6.65 18.04
CA TYR A 73 -14.79 5.87 18.17
C TYR A 73 -15.64 5.87 16.89
N ASN A 74 -15.78 7.01 16.21
CA ASN A 74 -16.60 7.14 15.01
C ASN A 74 -15.92 6.50 13.79
N TRP A 75 -14.61 6.67 13.64
CA TRP A 75 -13.81 6.14 12.54
C TRP A 75 -13.10 4.87 12.99
N ASN A 76 -13.89 3.87 13.33
CA ASN A 76 -13.42 2.59 13.88
C ASN A 76 -12.87 1.64 12.81
N ALA A 77 -12.80 2.06 11.54
CA ALA A 77 -12.00 1.38 10.54
C ALA A 77 -10.56 1.91 10.57
N ALA A 78 -9.61 1.07 10.98
CA ALA A 78 -8.23 1.44 11.29
C ALA A 78 -7.50 2.11 10.11
N PHE A 79 -7.79 1.68 8.88
CA PHE A 79 -7.20 2.26 7.67
C PHE A 79 -7.55 3.75 7.46
N VAL A 80 -8.63 4.27 8.06
CA VAL A 80 -9.03 5.69 7.94
C VAL A 80 -8.02 6.59 8.67
N ILE A 81 -7.82 6.37 9.96
CA ILE A 81 -6.90 7.20 10.77
C ILE A 81 -5.45 6.96 10.35
N LEU A 82 -5.11 5.71 10.00
CA LEU A 82 -3.80 5.37 9.46
C LEU A 82 -3.48 6.18 8.20
N THR A 83 -4.44 6.28 7.26
CA THR A 83 -4.29 7.09 6.05
C THR A 83 -4.13 8.57 6.39
N MET A 84 -4.91 9.11 7.33
CA MET A 84 -4.79 10.51 7.75
C MET A 84 -3.39 10.82 8.27
N ALA A 85 -2.82 9.95 9.11
CA ALA A 85 -1.49 10.11 9.68
C ALA A 85 -0.40 10.06 8.59
N VAL A 86 -0.46 9.06 7.71
CA VAL A 86 0.57 8.87 6.67
C VAL A 86 0.49 9.96 5.59
N CYS A 87 -0.70 10.44 5.24
CA CYS A 87 -0.86 11.60 4.37
C CYS A 87 -0.30 12.89 4.99
N LYS A 88 -0.49 13.08 6.30
CA LYS A 88 0.09 14.20 7.05
C LYS A 88 1.63 14.14 7.03
N GLU A 89 2.21 12.99 7.39
CA GLU A 89 3.66 12.75 7.33
C GLU A 89 4.20 13.01 5.92
N ALA A 90 3.51 12.56 4.87
CA ALA A 90 3.95 12.73 3.49
C ALA A 90 3.98 14.19 3.04
N LEU A 91 2.99 15.01 3.43
CA LEU A 91 2.99 16.45 3.14
C LEU A 91 4.03 17.22 3.95
N GLU A 92 4.21 16.85 5.23
CA GLU A 92 5.27 17.41 6.08
C GLU A 92 6.65 17.11 5.49
N ASN A 93 6.88 15.88 5.04
CA ASN A 93 8.12 15.47 4.36
C ASN A 93 8.34 16.22 3.03
N ALA A 94 7.26 16.49 2.29
CA ALA A 94 7.30 17.25 1.03
C ALA A 94 7.55 18.74 1.24
N GLY A 95 7.30 19.28 2.45
CA GLY A 95 7.30 20.72 2.70
C GLY A 95 6.14 21.45 2.02
N VAL A 96 5.03 20.76 1.74
CA VAL A 96 3.87 21.34 1.04
C VAL A 96 2.81 21.79 2.05
N THR A 97 2.43 23.07 1.97
CA THR A 97 1.32 23.64 2.76
C THR A 97 0.09 23.84 1.89
N MET A 98 -1.10 23.44 2.36
CA MET A 98 -2.35 23.52 1.59
C MET A 98 -2.94 24.94 1.57
N GLU A 99 -2.36 25.79 0.74
CA GLU A 99 -2.85 27.15 0.46
C GLU A 99 -3.94 27.17 -0.62
N ALA A 100 -4.61 28.31 -0.81
CA ALA A 100 -5.75 28.44 -1.72
C ALA A 100 -5.44 28.09 -3.20
N SER A 101 -4.19 28.25 -3.64
CA SER A 101 -3.73 27.88 -4.98
C SER A 101 -3.40 26.39 -5.12
N ILE A 102 -3.03 25.71 -4.03
CA ILE A 102 -2.59 24.31 -4.02
C ILE A 102 -3.76 23.37 -3.70
N ALA A 103 -4.61 23.73 -2.73
CA ALA A 103 -5.67 22.88 -2.22
C ALA A 103 -6.64 22.36 -3.31
N PRO A 104 -7.18 23.19 -4.23
CA PRO A 104 -8.08 22.71 -5.29
C PRO A 104 -7.39 21.87 -6.37
N ARG A 105 -6.06 21.94 -6.42
CA ARG A 105 -5.20 21.26 -7.40
C ARG A 105 -4.51 20.03 -6.81
N THR A 106 -4.88 19.63 -5.60
CA THR A 106 -4.32 18.48 -4.89
C THR A 106 -5.34 17.37 -4.80
N ALA A 107 -5.08 16.26 -5.51
CA ALA A 107 -5.89 15.05 -5.44
C ALA A 107 -5.39 14.10 -4.34
N CYS A 108 -6.21 13.14 -3.93
CA CYS A 108 -5.83 12.10 -2.99
C CYS A 108 -6.42 10.74 -3.38
N LEU A 109 -5.54 9.80 -3.72
CA LEU A 109 -5.85 8.47 -4.20
C LEU A 109 -5.21 7.44 -3.27
N ILE A 110 -6.02 6.86 -2.38
CA ILE A 110 -5.55 5.86 -1.42
C ILE A 110 -6.30 4.57 -1.69
N GLY A 111 -5.59 3.59 -2.26
CA GLY A 111 -6.14 2.28 -2.51
C GLY A 111 -6.18 1.43 -1.24
N SER A 112 -7.11 0.48 -1.20
CA SER A 112 -7.17 -0.56 -0.17
C SER A 112 -7.60 -1.86 -0.84
N ALA A 113 -7.16 -3.00 -0.31
CA ALA A 113 -7.58 -4.31 -0.79
C ALA A 113 -8.84 -4.81 -0.07
N LEU A 114 -9.01 -4.42 1.20
CA LEU A 114 -10.01 -5.01 2.11
C LEU A 114 -10.89 -3.97 2.81
N ASN A 115 -10.66 -2.68 2.57
CA ASN A 115 -11.43 -1.54 3.09
C ASN A 115 -11.66 -1.64 4.61
N GLY A 116 -12.74 -1.05 5.14
CA GLY A 116 -13.09 -1.09 6.56
C GLY A 116 -13.70 -2.42 7.04
N SER A 117 -13.03 -3.54 6.77
CA SER A 117 -13.48 -4.88 7.19
C SER A 117 -13.65 -5.02 8.71
N ASP A 118 -12.86 -4.29 9.49
CA ASP A 118 -12.91 -4.21 10.95
C ASP A 118 -14.17 -3.50 11.46
N ALA A 119 -14.54 -2.38 10.83
CA ALA A 119 -15.79 -1.70 11.11
C ALA A 119 -17.00 -2.55 10.73
N TYR A 120 -16.94 -3.28 9.60
CA TYR A 120 -17.97 -4.23 9.22
C TYR A 120 -18.15 -5.33 10.27
N ARG A 121 -17.04 -5.94 10.71
CA ARG A 121 -17.03 -6.96 11.74
C ARG A 121 -17.66 -6.47 13.05
N ALA A 122 -17.30 -5.27 13.50
CA ALA A 122 -17.88 -4.67 14.71
C ALA A 122 -19.40 -4.45 14.58
N ALA A 123 -19.86 -3.98 13.41
CA ALA A 123 -21.28 -3.77 13.15
C ALA A 123 -22.07 -5.08 13.11
N MET A 124 -21.51 -6.14 12.52
CA MET A 124 -22.13 -7.47 12.51
C MET A 124 -22.28 -8.02 13.93
N HIS A 125 -21.23 -7.92 14.74
CA HIS A 125 -21.30 -8.31 16.15
C HIS A 125 -22.38 -7.53 16.91
N ASP A 126 -22.46 -6.20 16.76
CA ASP A 126 -23.48 -5.39 17.40
C ASP A 126 -24.90 -5.74 16.91
N LEU A 127 -25.07 -6.02 15.61
CA LEU A 127 -26.36 -6.43 15.03
C LEU A 127 -26.85 -7.75 15.65
N GLU A 128 -25.99 -8.77 15.70
CA GLU A 128 -26.34 -10.11 16.17
C GLU A 128 -26.58 -10.16 17.68
N HIS A 129 -25.75 -9.47 18.46
CA HIS A 129 -25.78 -9.60 19.92
C HIS A 129 -26.54 -8.47 20.63
N ARG A 130 -26.77 -7.34 19.98
CA ARG A 130 -27.35 -6.14 20.60
C ARG A 130 -28.47 -5.48 19.79
N GLY A 131 -28.78 -6.03 18.62
CA GLY A 131 -29.90 -5.63 17.77
C GLY A 131 -29.59 -4.46 16.81
N PRO A 132 -30.50 -4.22 15.85
CA PRO A 132 -30.24 -3.34 14.70
C PRO A 132 -29.98 -1.88 15.07
N LEU A 133 -30.55 -1.39 16.19
CA LEU A 133 -30.37 -0.01 16.65
C LEU A 133 -28.97 0.26 17.25
N ARG A 134 -28.15 -0.78 17.42
CA ARG A 134 -26.76 -0.66 17.90
C ARG A 134 -25.74 -0.59 16.77
N VAL A 135 -26.14 -0.83 15.53
CA VAL A 135 -25.28 -0.62 14.36
C VAL A 135 -24.90 0.86 14.26
N SER A 136 -23.60 1.14 14.18
CA SER A 136 -23.10 2.50 14.12
C SER A 136 -23.62 3.25 12.89
N PRO A 137 -24.06 4.52 13.03
CA PRO A 137 -24.39 5.36 11.87
C PRO A 137 -23.17 5.67 10.99
N TYR A 138 -21.96 5.44 11.50
CA TYR A 138 -20.71 5.60 10.76
C TYR A 138 -20.30 4.35 9.98
N LEU A 139 -21.06 3.25 10.06
CA LEU A 139 -20.73 2.01 9.33
C LEU A 139 -20.51 2.27 7.85
N LEU A 140 -21.50 2.80 7.14
CA LEU A 140 -21.43 2.95 5.68
C LEU A 140 -20.21 3.80 5.26
N PRO A 141 -19.95 4.98 5.85
CA PRO A 141 -18.71 5.70 5.61
C PRO A 141 -17.45 4.85 5.83
N ASN A 142 -17.35 4.14 6.96
CA ASN A 142 -16.17 3.32 7.28
C ASN A 142 -15.92 2.18 6.28
N LEU A 143 -16.94 1.72 5.56
CA LEU A 143 -16.78 0.71 4.49
C LEU A 143 -16.34 1.30 3.15
N CYS A 144 -16.59 2.59 2.91
CA CYS A 144 -16.31 3.21 1.62
C CYS A 144 -14.79 3.37 1.40
N ALA A 145 -14.28 2.78 0.32
CA ALA A 145 -12.87 2.83 -0.04
C ALA A 145 -12.29 4.26 -0.13
N ASN A 146 -13.11 5.24 -0.53
CA ASN A 146 -12.70 6.64 -0.69
C ASN A 146 -12.75 7.46 0.61
N LEU A 147 -13.35 6.95 1.70
CA LEU A 147 -13.45 7.69 2.95
C LEU A 147 -12.08 8.09 3.51
N PRO A 148 -11.05 7.22 3.58
CA PRO A 148 -9.73 7.61 4.09
C PRO A 148 -9.14 8.83 3.37
N SER A 149 -9.18 8.85 2.03
CA SER A 149 -8.76 10.01 1.23
C SER A 149 -9.58 11.26 1.56
N GLY A 150 -10.90 11.11 1.71
CA GLY A 150 -11.81 12.20 2.10
C GLY A 150 -11.50 12.77 3.48
N LYS A 151 -11.24 11.90 4.46
CA LYS A 151 -10.88 12.27 5.83
C LYS A 151 -9.52 12.94 5.91
N ALA A 152 -8.54 12.46 5.14
CA ALA A 152 -7.26 13.15 4.96
C ALA A 152 -7.47 14.55 4.37
N GLY A 153 -8.36 14.72 3.38
CA GLY A 153 -8.69 16.04 2.81
C GLY A 153 -9.36 16.98 3.80
N MET A 154 -10.26 16.48 4.65
CA MET A 154 -10.89 17.28 5.70
C MET A 154 -9.87 17.79 6.73
N LEU A 155 -8.89 16.95 7.08
CA LEU A 155 -7.80 17.29 7.99
C LEU A 155 -6.83 18.30 7.34
N LEU A 156 -6.33 17.96 6.16
CA LEU A 156 -5.21 18.62 5.49
C LEU A 156 -5.64 19.74 4.53
N LYS A 157 -6.94 19.92 4.30
CA LYS A 157 -7.58 21.02 3.54
C LYS A 157 -7.40 21.00 2.02
N PHE A 158 -7.02 19.88 1.42
CA PHE A 158 -7.09 19.75 -0.04
C PHE A 158 -8.52 19.45 -0.51
N THR A 159 -8.86 19.92 -1.72
CA THR A 159 -10.22 19.89 -2.29
C THR A 159 -10.24 19.44 -3.76
N GLY A 160 -9.12 18.91 -4.26
CA GLY A 160 -9.07 18.28 -5.58
C GLY A 160 -9.74 16.90 -5.61
N PRO A 161 -9.58 16.15 -6.71
CA PRO A 161 -10.23 14.85 -6.89
C PRO A 161 -9.91 13.85 -5.78
N ILE A 162 -10.94 13.15 -5.29
CA ILE A 162 -10.83 12.10 -4.26
C ILE A 162 -11.58 10.87 -4.74
N PHE A 163 -10.85 9.77 -4.94
CA PHE A 163 -11.39 8.43 -5.18
C PHE A 163 -10.31 7.39 -4.88
N SER A 164 -10.70 6.11 -4.82
CA SER A 164 -9.80 5.03 -4.39
C SER A 164 -9.80 3.90 -5.40
N PRO A 165 -8.67 3.65 -6.10
CA PRO A 165 -8.56 2.50 -6.97
C PRO A 165 -8.39 1.22 -6.14
N GLU A 166 -9.09 0.17 -6.56
CA GLU A 166 -9.07 -1.14 -5.92
C GLU A 166 -8.57 -2.18 -6.92
N GLY A 167 -7.39 -2.75 -6.63
CA GLY A 167 -6.72 -3.77 -7.43
C GLY A 167 -6.12 -4.87 -6.56
N ALA A 168 -6.72 -5.13 -5.39
CA ALA A 168 -6.17 -5.99 -4.35
C ALA A 168 -4.72 -5.61 -4.00
N CYS A 169 -3.76 -6.53 -4.17
CA CYS A 169 -2.35 -6.29 -3.88
C CYS A 169 -1.73 -5.13 -4.70
N ALA A 170 -2.34 -4.74 -5.82
CA ALA A 170 -1.89 -3.66 -6.67
C ALA A 170 -2.57 -2.31 -6.40
N SER A 171 -3.48 -2.20 -5.42
CA SER A 171 -4.26 -0.98 -5.15
C SER A 171 -3.38 0.27 -5.00
N GLY A 172 -2.27 0.18 -4.25
CA GLY A 172 -1.33 1.30 -4.10
C GLY A 172 -0.60 1.68 -5.39
N ASN A 173 -0.19 0.69 -6.20
CA ASN A 173 0.44 0.93 -7.49
C ASN A 173 -0.53 1.58 -8.48
N HIS A 174 -1.80 1.15 -8.49
CA HIS A 174 -2.84 1.78 -9.29
C HIS A 174 -3.06 3.23 -8.88
N ALA A 175 -3.07 3.54 -7.58
CA ALA A 175 -3.19 4.92 -7.11
C ALA A 175 -2.04 5.81 -7.60
N ILE A 176 -0.79 5.34 -7.50
CA ILE A 176 0.39 6.07 -7.99
C ILE A 176 0.32 6.25 -9.51
N GLY A 177 0.01 5.18 -10.26
CA GLY A 177 -0.08 5.23 -11.71
C GLY A 177 -1.18 6.18 -12.20
N ILE A 178 -2.39 6.10 -11.63
CA ILE A 178 -3.50 6.99 -11.97
C ILE A 178 -3.17 8.43 -11.59
N GLY A 179 -2.61 8.66 -10.40
CA GLY A 179 -2.17 9.98 -9.95
C GLY A 179 -1.16 10.61 -10.90
N ALA A 180 -0.17 9.84 -11.34
CA ALA A 180 0.80 10.29 -12.33
C ALA A 180 0.14 10.65 -13.67
N ARG A 181 -0.79 9.82 -14.18
CA ARG A 181 -1.55 10.13 -15.41
C ARG A 181 -2.38 11.41 -15.26
N MET A 182 -3.03 11.63 -14.10
CA MET A 182 -3.80 12.85 -13.83
C MET A 182 -2.93 14.12 -13.83
N ILE A 183 -1.74 14.08 -13.22
CA ILE A 183 -0.80 15.20 -13.27
C ILE A 183 -0.33 15.44 -14.70
N ARG A 184 0.08 14.38 -15.39
CA ARG A 184 0.57 14.43 -16.77
C ARG A 184 -0.45 15.06 -17.72
N ASP A 185 -1.73 14.74 -17.53
CA ASP A 185 -2.83 15.22 -18.37
C ASP A 185 -3.31 16.62 -17.94
N GLY A 186 -2.91 17.09 -16.75
CA GLY A 186 -3.15 18.45 -16.25
C GLY A 186 -4.39 18.59 -15.34
N ASP A 187 -4.99 17.48 -14.92
CA ASP A 187 -6.19 17.48 -14.06
C ASP A 187 -5.89 18.03 -12.65
N CYS A 188 -4.67 17.84 -12.17
CA CYS A 188 -4.17 18.31 -10.88
C CYS A 188 -2.68 18.66 -10.98
N ASP A 189 -2.16 19.34 -9.95
CA ASP A 189 -0.73 19.67 -9.85
C ASP A 189 -0.03 18.83 -8.79
N PHE A 190 -0.80 18.33 -7.81
CA PHE A 190 -0.34 17.45 -6.76
C PHE A 190 -1.28 16.25 -6.60
N VAL A 191 -0.72 15.10 -6.25
CA VAL A 191 -1.49 13.91 -5.87
C VAL A 191 -0.83 13.24 -4.67
N LEU A 192 -1.57 13.06 -3.58
CA LEU A 192 -1.22 12.08 -2.56
C LEU A 192 -1.67 10.71 -3.08
N ALA A 193 -0.74 9.81 -3.36
CA ALA A 193 -1.04 8.51 -3.94
C ALA A 193 -0.41 7.39 -3.13
N GLY A 194 -1.16 6.31 -2.89
CA GLY A 194 -0.66 5.22 -2.08
C GLY A 194 -1.69 4.15 -1.77
N GLY A 195 -1.45 3.40 -0.69
CA GLY A 195 -2.39 2.41 -0.20
C GLY A 195 -2.33 2.23 1.31
N ALA A 196 -3.43 1.73 1.88
CA ALA A 196 -3.57 1.46 3.30
C ALA A 196 -4.47 0.23 3.53
N ASP A 197 -4.02 -0.70 4.38
CA ASP A 197 -4.80 -1.86 4.79
C ASP A 197 -4.50 -2.22 6.25
N ALA A 198 -5.53 -2.63 6.98
CA ALA A 198 -5.44 -3.11 8.36
C ALA A 198 -6.14 -4.48 8.53
N PRO A 199 -5.62 -5.55 7.89
CA PRO A 199 -6.37 -6.79 7.70
C PRO A 199 -6.21 -7.80 8.85
N ILE A 200 -5.65 -7.39 10.00
CA ILE A 200 -5.34 -8.29 11.13
C ILE A 200 -6.59 -8.58 11.95
N LEU A 201 -7.51 -9.33 11.34
CA LEU A 201 -8.78 -9.77 11.91
C LEU A 201 -8.85 -11.31 11.89
N PRO A 202 -9.48 -11.95 12.90
CA PRO A 202 -9.57 -13.41 12.95
C PRO A 202 -10.14 -14.03 11.67
N GLU A 203 -11.20 -13.44 11.13
CA GLU A 203 -11.92 -13.92 9.95
C GLU A 203 -11.06 -13.84 8.69
N LEU A 204 -10.25 -12.78 8.55
CA LEU A 204 -9.33 -12.60 7.43
C LEU A 204 -8.10 -13.51 7.55
N ILE A 205 -7.55 -13.66 8.76
CA ILE A 205 -6.45 -14.59 9.02
C ILE A 205 -6.87 -16.02 8.67
N HIS A 206 -8.05 -16.46 9.14
CA HIS A 206 -8.58 -17.77 8.80
C HIS A 206 -8.95 -17.88 7.31
N GLY A 207 -9.51 -16.84 6.70
CA GLY A 207 -9.82 -16.80 5.27
C GLY A 207 -8.59 -17.08 4.39
N PHE A 208 -7.51 -16.33 4.60
CA PHE A 208 -6.27 -16.55 3.87
C PHE A 208 -5.58 -17.88 4.21
N ALA A 209 -5.68 -18.35 5.47
CA ALA A 209 -5.18 -19.66 5.87
C ALA A 209 -5.91 -20.80 5.16
N ASN A 210 -7.25 -20.70 5.04
CA ASN A 210 -8.10 -21.68 4.35
C ASN A 210 -7.84 -21.71 2.84
N MET A 211 -7.47 -20.56 2.26
CA MET A 211 -6.99 -20.47 0.87
C MET A 211 -5.58 -21.03 0.69
N ASN A 212 -4.88 -21.41 1.77
CA ASN A 212 -3.46 -21.80 1.77
C ASN A 212 -2.55 -20.71 1.19
N ALA A 213 -2.88 -19.44 1.41
CA ALA A 213 -2.14 -18.32 0.86
C ALA A 213 -1.07 -17.80 1.84
N THR A 214 -1.36 -17.84 3.15
CA THR A 214 -0.43 -17.45 4.21
C THR A 214 0.42 -18.60 4.71
N ILE A 215 1.58 -18.28 5.27
CA ILE A 215 2.47 -19.26 5.90
C ILE A 215 1.78 -19.98 7.07
N LYS A 216 1.88 -21.31 7.07
CA LYS A 216 1.56 -22.17 8.23
C LYS A 216 2.86 -22.50 8.95
N VAL A 217 3.02 -21.99 10.17
CA VAL A 217 4.19 -22.24 11.00
C VAL A 217 4.04 -23.61 11.68
N HIS A 218 4.95 -24.53 11.37
CA HIS A 218 4.99 -25.87 11.93
C HIS A 218 6.27 -26.08 12.74
N ALA A 219 6.29 -27.12 13.57
CA ALA A 219 7.52 -27.57 14.22
C ALA A 219 8.61 -27.83 13.16
N GLY A 220 9.79 -27.23 13.35
CA GLY A 220 10.91 -27.29 12.41
C GLY A 220 10.93 -26.22 11.33
N ASP A 221 9.92 -25.34 11.23
CA ASP A 221 10.03 -24.13 10.42
C ASP A 221 10.91 -23.08 11.12
N ARG A 222 11.69 -22.29 10.37
CA ARG A 222 12.51 -21.20 10.92
C ARG A 222 11.67 -20.20 11.74
N ALA A 223 10.42 -19.98 11.32
CA ALA A 223 9.47 -19.09 11.99
C ALA A 223 8.95 -19.63 13.32
N ALA A 224 9.16 -20.92 13.63
CA ALA A 224 8.81 -21.49 14.92
C ALA A 224 9.76 -21.02 16.03
N GLY A 225 11.04 -20.76 15.69
CA GLY A 225 12.03 -20.20 16.61
C GLY A 225 12.10 -18.67 16.57
N ASP A 226 11.91 -18.09 15.38
CA ASP A 226 11.95 -16.64 15.17
C ASP A 226 10.90 -16.21 14.13
N PRO A 227 9.76 -15.62 14.55
CA PRO A 227 8.72 -15.13 13.64
C PRO A 227 9.23 -14.19 12.54
N ALA A 228 10.33 -13.46 12.78
CA ALA A 228 10.94 -12.56 11.79
C ALA A 228 11.40 -13.31 10.53
N GLN A 229 11.62 -14.63 10.62
CA GLN A 229 11.99 -15.49 9.49
C GLN A 229 10.79 -15.92 8.63
N ALA A 230 9.55 -15.57 8.97
CA ALA A 230 8.35 -16.10 8.31
C ALA A 230 8.26 -15.74 6.83
N SER A 231 8.39 -14.47 6.47
CA SER A 231 8.46 -14.06 5.07
C SER A 231 9.86 -14.33 4.51
N ARG A 232 9.93 -15.13 3.45
CA ARG A 232 11.21 -15.52 2.83
C ARG A 232 11.08 -15.61 1.31
N PRO A 233 10.84 -14.48 0.63
CA PRO A 233 10.66 -14.45 -0.81
C PRO A 233 11.81 -15.14 -1.53
N PHE A 234 11.47 -15.89 -2.59
CA PHE A 234 12.39 -16.63 -3.45
C PHE A 234 13.16 -17.79 -2.78
N SER A 235 13.10 -17.94 -1.45
CA SER A 235 13.72 -19.06 -0.73
C SER A 235 13.12 -20.41 -1.11
N ILE A 236 13.92 -21.48 -1.11
CA ILE A 236 13.48 -22.85 -1.44
C ILE A 236 12.42 -23.38 -0.47
N ASP A 237 12.46 -22.92 0.77
CA ASP A 237 11.60 -23.30 1.88
C ASP A 237 10.48 -22.28 2.16
N ARG A 238 10.17 -21.38 1.23
CA ARG A 238 9.04 -20.44 1.35
C ARG A 238 7.68 -21.15 1.37
N ARG A 239 6.72 -20.63 2.12
CA ARG A 239 5.47 -21.35 2.45
C ARG A 239 4.18 -20.52 2.32
N GLY A 240 4.26 -19.31 1.79
CA GLY A 240 3.15 -18.36 1.75
C GLY A 240 3.57 -16.99 2.21
N PHE A 241 2.68 -16.02 2.03
CA PHE A 241 2.91 -14.65 2.49
C PHE A 241 2.63 -14.51 3.99
N VAL A 242 3.10 -13.41 4.58
CA VAL A 242 2.78 -13.02 5.96
C VAL A 242 1.76 -11.87 5.90
N LEU A 243 0.56 -12.08 6.42
CA LEU A 243 -0.47 -11.05 6.44
C LEU A 243 -0.01 -9.89 7.33
N SER A 244 -0.06 -8.68 6.80
CA SER A 244 0.46 -7.49 7.46
C SER A 244 -0.48 -6.30 7.29
N GLU A 245 -0.50 -5.41 8.28
CA GLU A 245 -1.12 -4.08 8.17
C GLU A 245 -0.07 -3.01 7.87
N GLY A 246 -0.52 -1.91 7.28
CA GLY A 246 0.34 -0.79 6.93
C GLY A 246 -0.31 0.21 5.99
N ALA A 247 0.38 1.33 5.81
CA ALA A 247 0.08 2.30 4.78
C ALA A 247 1.37 2.92 4.23
N GLY A 248 1.34 3.34 2.98
CA GLY A 248 2.42 4.07 2.33
C GLY A 248 1.84 5.07 1.34
N VAL A 249 2.32 6.31 1.39
CA VAL A 249 1.85 7.42 0.54
C VAL A 249 3.05 8.16 -0.02
N VAL A 250 2.98 8.52 -1.29
CA VAL A 250 3.88 9.48 -1.93
C VAL A 250 3.12 10.74 -2.32
N VAL A 251 3.79 11.88 -2.25
CA VAL A 251 3.30 13.15 -2.82
C VAL A 251 3.91 13.30 -4.20
N LEU A 252 3.07 13.18 -5.22
CA LEU A 252 3.41 13.45 -6.60
C LEU A 252 3.17 14.93 -6.89
N ALA A 253 4.06 15.55 -7.66
CA ALA A 253 3.97 16.94 -8.08
C ALA A 253 4.37 17.09 -9.56
N ALA A 254 3.75 18.04 -10.24
CA ALA A 254 4.16 18.43 -11.58
C ALA A 254 5.49 19.20 -11.57
N GLU A 255 6.25 19.12 -12.66
CA GLU A 255 7.53 19.84 -12.80
C GLU A 255 7.44 21.34 -12.52
N GLU A 256 6.39 22.00 -13.02
CA GLU A 256 6.29 23.46 -12.98
C GLU A 256 6.06 23.97 -11.55
N VAL A 257 5.43 23.15 -10.69
CA VAL A 257 5.15 23.50 -9.30
C VAL A 257 6.33 23.21 -8.38
N ILE A 258 7.29 22.36 -8.77
CA ILE A 258 8.50 22.09 -7.97
C ILE A 258 9.25 23.39 -7.70
N LYS A 259 9.67 24.09 -8.77
CA LYS A 259 10.45 25.32 -8.63
C LYS A 259 9.61 26.45 -8.04
N ALA A 260 8.33 26.53 -8.39
CA ALA A 260 7.44 27.58 -7.90
C ALA A 260 7.25 27.54 -6.38
N HIS A 261 7.28 26.35 -5.78
CA HIS A 261 7.09 26.15 -4.35
C HIS A 261 8.35 25.73 -3.59
N GLY A 262 9.52 25.73 -4.25
CA GLY A 262 10.79 25.39 -3.61
C GLY A 262 10.86 23.94 -3.11
N LEU A 263 10.22 23.01 -3.83
CA LEU A 263 10.16 21.59 -3.45
C LEU A 263 11.41 20.85 -3.93
N GLU A 264 11.79 19.79 -3.23
CA GLU A 264 12.92 18.94 -3.58
C GLU A 264 12.43 17.68 -4.35
N PRO A 265 12.76 17.52 -5.64
CA PRO A 265 12.40 16.31 -6.38
C PRO A 265 13.26 15.13 -5.90
N ARG A 266 12.61 14.00 -5.58
CA ARG A 266 13.27 12.77 -5.09
C ARG A 266 13.45 11.73 -6.18
N ALA A 267 12.44 11.59 -7.04
CA ALA A 267 12.42 10.67 -8.16
C ALA A 267 11.39 11.15 -9.19
N GLU A 268 11.52 10.71 -10.44
CA GLU A 268 10.53 10.92 -11.49
C GLU A 268 9.75 9.63 -11.74
N VAL A 269 8.43 9.74 -11.90
CA VAL A 269 7.60 8.63 -12.36
C VAL A 269 7.64 8.61 -13.88
N LEU A 270 8.54 7.80 -14.44
CA LEU A 270 8.77 7.76 -15.89
C LEU A 270 7.72 6.95 -16.65
N GLY A 271 7.26 5.83 -16.10
CA GLY A 271 6.36 4.93 -16.83
C GLY A 271 5.42 4.13 -15.93
N VAL A 272 4.26 3.78 -16.50
CA VAL A 272 3.19 3.00 -15.85
C VAL A 272 2.65 1.97 -16.83
N GLY A 273 2.72 0.69 -16.45
CA GLY A 273 2.08 -0.41 -17.17
C GLY A 273 1.18 -1.23 -16.25
N TRP A 274 0.03 -1.65 -16.78
CA TRP A 274 -0.95 -2.47 -16.08
C TRP A 274 -1.61 -3.43 -17.06
N THR A 275 -1.90 -4.65 -16.61
CA THR A 275 -2.61 -5.64 -17.42
C THR A 275 -3.57 -6.43 -16.54
N SER A 276 -4.47 -7.19 -17.18
CA SER A 276 -5.28 -8.22 -16.51
C SER A 276 -4.88 -9.58 -17.05
N ASP A 277 -4.69 -10.53 -16.15
CA ASP A 277 -4.31 -11.90 -16.49
C ASP A 277 -5.39 -12.64 -17.29
N ALA A 278 -6.66 -12.29 -17.05
CA ALA A 278 -7.85 -12.95 -17.59
C ALA A 278 -7.75 -14.51 -17.55
N HIS A 279 -7.16 -15.03 -16.47
CA HIS A 279 -6.73 -16.42 -16.38
C HIS A 279 -7.29 -17.14 -15.14
N HIS A 280 -6.89 -16.71 -13.95
CA HIS A 280 -7.35 -17.26 -12.68
C HIS A 280 -7.31 -16.17 -11.62
N TYR A 281 -8.24 -16.19 -10.67
CA TYR A 281 -8.37 -15.13 -9.65
C TYR A 281 -7.19 -15.05 -8.65
N THR A 282 -6.34 -16.09 -8.60
CA THR A 282 -5.13 -16.15 -7.73
C THR A 282 -3.88 -16.74 -8.39
N SER A 283 -4.00 -17.38 -9.56
CA SER A 283 -2.82 -18.01 -10.21
C SER A 283 -2.32 -17.07 -11.30
N PRO A 284 -1.05 -16.64 -11.25
CA PRO A 284 -0.53 -15.63 -12.16
C PRO A 284 -0.35 -16.17 -13.58
N ASN A 285 -0.61 -15.33 -14.57
CA ASN A 285 -0.33 -15.58 -15.99
C ASN A 285 0.99 -14.89 -16.39
N PRO A 286 2.08 -15.64 -16.69
CA PRO A 286 3.36 -15.04 -17.04
C PRO A 286 3.30 -14.07 -18.23
N ALA A 287 2.48 -14.38 -19.26
CA ALA A 287 2.47 -13.60 -20.50
C ALA A 287 1.99 -12.16 -20.28
N THR A 288 0.98 -11.96 -19.43
CA THR A 288 0.43 -10.65 -19.08
C THR A 288 1.33 -9.90 -18.12
N ILE A 289 1.98 -10.58 -17.17
CA ILE A 289 3.00 -9.98 -16.30
C ILE A 289 4.19 -9.47 -17.12
N ILE A 290 4.71 -10.28 -18.05
CA ILE A 290 5.80 -9.87 -18.96
C ILE A 290 5.40 -8.64 -19.76
N ARG A 291 4.19 -8.63 -20.28
CA ARG A 291 3.65 -7.50 -21.03
C ARG A 291 3.52 -6.24 -20.17
N ALA A 292 3.01 -6.34 -18.94
CA ALA A 292 2.90 -5.20 -18.03
C ALA A 292 4.26 -4.54 -17.76
N ILE A 293 5.30 -5.34 -17.51
CA ILE A 293 6.65 -4.83 -17.27
C ILE A 293 7.23 -4.20 -18.56
N ARG A 294 7.06 -4.85 -19.73
CA ARG A 294 7.51 -4.29 -21.01
C ARG A 294 6.81 -2.97 -21.36
N GLU A 295 5.49 -2.91 -21.21
CA GLU A 295 4.69 -1.69 -21.43
C GLU A 295 5.11 -0.58 -20.43
N THR A 296 5.47 -0.92 -19.18
CA THR A 296 6.01 0.06 -18.21
C THR A 296 7.35 0.64 -18.67
N ILE A 297 8.28 -0.21 -19.12
CA ILE A 297 9.61 0.19 -19.61
C ILE A 297 9.47 1.03 -20.89
N GLU A 298 8.58 0.64 -21.79
CA GLU A 298 8.28 1.38 -23.03
C GLU A 298 7.66 2.75 -22.74
N ASP A 299 6.67 2.83 -21.85
CA ASP A 299 6.05 4.10 -21.44
C ASP A 299 7.07 5.04 -20.76
N ALA A 300 8.08 4.48 -20.08
CA ALA A 300 9.21 5.22 -19.54
C ALA A 300 10.22 5.71 -20.60
N GLY A 301 10.10 5.28 -21.86
CA GLY A 301 11.08 5.56 -22.91
C GLY A 301 12.43 4.90 -22.66
N LEU A 302 12.46 3.83 -21.86
CA LEU A 302 13.67 3.11 -21.46
C LEU A 302 13.77 1.76 -22.18
N THR A 303 14.90 1.09 -21.96
CA THR A 303 15.15 -0.29 -22.33
C THR A 303 15.33 -1.16 -21.08
N ALA A 304 15.23 -2.49 -21.22
CA ALA A 304 15.47 -3.40 -20.10
C ALA A 304 16.88 -3.26 -19.49
N SER A 305 17.88 -2.81 -20.27
CA SER A 305 19.25 -2.55 -19.80
C SER A 305 19.39 -1.30 -18.92
N ASP A 306 18.41 -0.39 -18.95
CA ASP A 306 18.43 0.82 -18.12
C ASP A 306 17.94 0.55 -16.69
N ILE A 307 17.32 -0.60 -16.44
CA ILE A 307 16.79 -0.96 -15.12
C ILE A 307 17.93 -1.43 -14.21
N GLN A 308 18.13 -0.69 -13.12
CA GLN A 308 19.23 -0.93 -12.18
C GLN A 308 18.79 -1.66 -10.91
N TYR A 309 17.50 -1.72 -10.63
CA TYR A 309 16.96 -2.33 -9.42
C TYR A 309 15.50 -2.75 -9.64
N VAL A 310 15.08 -3.86 -9.03
CA VAL A 310 13.69 -4.30 -9.01
C VAL A 310 13.25 -4.53 -7.57
N ASN A 311 12.26 -3.75 -7.12
CA ASN A 311 11.47 -4.09 -5.95
C ASN A 311 10.35 -5.05 -6.37
N ALA A 312 10.59 -6.34 -6.24
CA ALA A 312 9.67 -7.39 -6.65
C ALA A 312 8.42 -7.45 -5.76
N HIS A 313 7.33 -8.00 -6.30
CA HIS A 313 6.14 -8.32 -5.52
C HIS A 313 6.45 -9.38 -4.46
N GLY A 314 7.22 -10.41 -4.82
CA GLY A 314 7.95 -11.29 -3.89
C GLY A 314 7.13 -11.76 -2.68
N THR A 315 5.96 -12.34 -2.91
CA THR A 315 5.01 -12.65 -1.83
C THR A 315 5.40 -13.82 -0.94
N SER A 316 6.58 -14.44 -1.13
CA SER A 316 6.98 -15.66 -0.41
C SER A 316 6.04 -16.85 -0.70
N THR A 317 5.28 -16.77 -1.80
CA THR A 317 4.41 -17.86 -2.26
C THR A 317 5.14 -18.75 -3.26
N ALA A 318 4.88 -20.06 -3.24
CA ALA A 318 5.56 -21.00 -4.13
C ALA A 318 5.33 -20.68 -5.62
N LYS A 319 4.07 -20.36 -5.99
CA LYS A 319 3.66 -20.03 -7.36
C LYS A 319 4.05 -18.61 -7.76
N GLY A 320 3.74 -17.60 -6.95
CA GLY A 320 3.99 -16.18 -7.26
C GLY A 320 5.45 -15.92 -7.55
N ASP A 321 6.32 -16.18 -6.57
CA ASP A 321 7.77 -15.95 -6.69
C ASP A 321 8.39 -16.72 -7.86
N ARG A 322 7.95 -17.96 -8.10
CA ARG A 322 8.46 -18.78 -9.23
C ARG A 322 8.08 -18.15 -10.56
N THR A 323 6.84 -17.68 -10.70
CA THR A 323 6.35 -17.03 -11.91
C THR A 323 7.04 -15.68 -12.11
N GLU A 324 7.16 -14.87 -11.06
CA GLU A 324 7.82 -13.57 -11.12
C GLU A 324 9.27 -13.69 -11.58
N VAL A 325 10.07 -14.60 -11.00
CA VAL A 325 11.45 -14.85 -11.44
C VAL A 325 11.52 -15.33 -12.89
N LYS A 326 10.56 -16.14 -13.36
CA LYS A 326 10.49 -16.54 -14.78
C LYS A 326 10.25 -15.32 -15.68
N CYS A 327 9.34 -14.43 -15.30
CA CYS A 327 9.04 -13.22 -16.05
C CYS A 327 10.25 -12.28 -16.09
N LEU A 328 10.92 -12.07 -14.95
CA LEU A 328 12.14 -11.25 -14.88
C LEU A 328 13.25 -11.82 -15.78
N ARG A 329 13.44 -13.15 -15.79
CA ARG A 329 14.42 -13.79 -16.69
C ARG A 329 14.09 -13.61 -18.17
N GLU A 330 12.81 -13.68 -18.53
CA GLU A 330 12.36 -13.45 -19.91
C GLU A 330 12.60 -12.00 -20.37
N ILE A 331 12.49 -11.03 -19.46
CA ILE A 331 12.62 -9.60 -19.78
C ILE A 331 14.08 -9.18 -19.79
N PHE A 332 14.82 -9.50 -18.73
CA PHE A 332 16.18 -9.00 -18.50
C PHE A 332 17.26 -9.97 -19.01
N GLY A 333 16.90 -11.21 -19.35
CA GLY A 333 17.85 -12.21 -19.85
C GLY A 333 19.04 -12.41 -18.90
N ARG A 334 20.25 -12.43 -19.47
CA ARG A 334 21.50 -12.55 -18.70
C ARG A 334 21.80 -11.32 -17.84
N SER A 335 21.22 -10.16 -18.14
CA SER A 335 21.46 -8.94 -17.36
C SER A 335 20.84 -9.02 -15.96
N LEU A 336 19.82 -9.87 -15.75
CA LEU A 336 19.18 -10.05 -14.45
C LEU A 336 20.17 -10.39 -13.34
N GLU A 337 21.24 -11.14 -13.64
CA GLU A 337 22.28 -11.51 -12.66
C GLU A 337 23.01 -10.30 -12.06
N LYS A 338 22.95 -9.14 -12.72
CA LYS A 338 23.59 -7.89 -12.29
C LYS A 338 22.60 -6.88 -11.70
N ILE A 339 21.30 -7.16 -11.77
CA ILE A 339 20.25 -6.29 -11.26
C ILE A 339 19.87 -6.79 -9.87
N PRO A 340 20.11 -6.02 -8.79
CA PRO A 340 19.62 -6.37 -7.48
C PRO A 340 18.10 -6.48 -7.49
N VAL A 341 17.60 -7.58 -6.94
CA VAL A 341 16.16 -7.84 -6.75
C VAL A 341 15.93 -8.07 -5.27
N SER A 342 15.09 -7.23 -4.65
CA SER A 342 14.60 -7.43 -3.28
C SER A 342 13.09 -7.34 -3.23
N SER A 343 12.52 -7.74 -2.10
CA SER A 343 11.10 -7.63 -1.77
C SER A 343 11.03 -7.27 -0.29
N ASN A 344 10.24 -6.25 0.02
CA ASN A 344 10.11 -5.68 1.37
C ASN A 344 8.82 -6.17 2.03
#